data_AF-A0AAU7M092-F1
#
_entry.id   AF-A0AAU7M092-F1
#
_cell.length_a   1.000
_cell.length_b   1.000
_cell.length_c   1.000
_cell.angle_alpha   90.00
_cell.angle_beta   90.00
_cell.angle_gamma   90.00
#
_symmetry.space_group_name_H-M   'P 1'
#
loop_
_entity.id
_entity.type
_entity.pdbx_description
1 polymer ?
#
loop_
_entity_poly.entity_id
_entity_poly.type
_entity_poly.pdbx_seq_one_letter_code
_entity_poly.pdbx_strand_id
1 'polypeptide(L)'
;MEKALGGAFQGRFCQNPEVRGFSSEEHLLIRVQNSQPAPLILYKIPYIWYHQKMKTWVFTSKAAYMQRIQDYVRTGHSVFIQGVIATAKVPAFAEKMTGLHPVFDNKLKAFRAREKGEATGRLMFWLPQLESENAHWILLIHPARDDPANPQKAKLDPSEKWKNAAFRDEKIELTGYELVRQTKENAPKPVWTWRYRADRYDDLRDALVLAIRSKRDQDVKRSLETIWGTMGFAGSRGQAKALEKIFKDEWKRRRPGEILPQTPAGHGYLRRKADIGVFLGGLEKKVSATPGRKLISRKIKPVKEINLPLTNH
;
A
#
# COMPACT_ATOMS: atom_id res chain seq x y z
N MET A 1 41.91 61.45 -3.10
CA MET A 1 40.45 61.61 -3.16
C MET A 1 39.85 60.23 -3.36
N GLU A 2 39.60 59.40 -2.33
CA GLU A 2 39.10 59.71 -0.98
C GLU A 2 37.71 60.38 -1.07
N LYS A 3 36.60 59.88 -0.53
CA LYS A 3 36.34 58.96 0.61
C LYS A 3 35.41 57.79 0.17
N ALA A 4 35.42 56.56 0.68
CA ALA A 4 35.53 56.02 2.05
C ALA A 4 34.23 56.10 2.88
N LEU A 5 33.81 54.92 3.40
CA LEU A 5 32.82 54.54 4.43
C LEU A 5 32.02 53.31 3.93
N GLY A 6 32.04 52.11 4.52
CA GLY A 6 32.69 51.64 5.75
C GLY A 6 31.64 51.09 6.73
N GLY A 7 31.60 49.76 6.95
CA GLY A 7 30.62 49.15 7.85
C GLY A 7 30.55 47.62 7.77
N ALA A 8 31.54 46.93 8.36
CA ALA A 8 31.49 45.48 8.58
C ALA A 8 31.02 45.17 10.00
N PHE A 9 30.32 44.05 10.21
CA PHE A 9 30.07 43.50 11.54
C PHE A 9 30.36 41.99 11.57
N GLN A 10 31.36 41.62 12.38
CA GLN A 10 31.60 40.24 12.81
C GLN A 10 30.88 39.98 14.13
N GLY A 11 30.39 38.75 14.32
CA GLY A 11 29.86 38.25 15.60
C GLY A 11 30.28 36.79 15.80
N ARG A 12 30.74 36.43 17.00
CA ARG A 12 31.36 35.12 17.30
C ARG A 12 30.35 34.15 17.95
N PHE A 13 30.63 32.85 17.82
CA PHE A 13 29.97 31.78 18.57
C PHE A 13 30.49 31.66 20.02
N CYS A 14 29.55 31.52 20.98
CA CYS A 14 29.61 31.00 22.36
C CYS A 14 28.17 31.04 22.91
N GLN A 15 27.64 30.18 23.80
CA GLN A 15 28.09 28.93 24.45
C GLN A 15 26.82 28.07 24.74
N ASN A 16 26.98 26.78 25.05
CA ASN A 16 25.88 25.91 25.54
C ASN A 16 25.49 26.24 27.00
N PRO A 17 24.22 26.03 27.36
CA PRO A 17 23.88 25.41 28.64
C PRO A 17 22.92 24.20 28.51
N GLU A 18 22.69 23.53 29.64
CA GLU A 18 22.20 22.14 29.75
C GLU A 18 20.68 21.91 29.61
N VAL A 19 20.33 20.63 29.44
CA VAL A 19 18.96 20.11 29.33
C VAL A 19 18.24 20.06 30.70
N ARG A 20 17.01 20.57 30.79
CA ARG A 20 16.03 20.19 31.82
C ARG A 20 14.58 20.25 31.33
N GLY A 21 13.82 19.20 31.62
CA GLY A 21 12.37 19.27 31.91
C GLY A 21 11.37 19.41 30.76
N PHE A 22 10.38 18.52 30.72
CA PHE A 22 9.23 18.62 29.81
C PHE A 22 8.28 19.78 30.15
N SER A 23 7.83 20.52 29.14
CA SER A 23 6.49 21.11 29.05
C SER A 23 6.12 21.36 27.58
N SER A 24 4.82 21.39 27.26
CA SER A 24 4.32 21.74 25.93
C SER A 24 4.44 23.25 25.64
N GLU A 25 4.52 23.59 24.35
CA GLU A 25 4.69 24.94 23.77
C GLU A 25 6.12 25.51 23.83
N GLU A 26 6.86 25.42 22.73
CA GLU A 26 7.96 26.34 22.43
C GLU A 26 7.69 27.09 21.12
N HIS A 27 7.58 28.42 21.25
CA HIS A 27 7.52 29.35 20.13
C HIS A 27 8.95 29.72 19.71
N LEU A 28 9.30 29.57 18.43
CA LEU A 28 10.60 29.99 17.91
C LEU A 28 10.66 31.53 17.79
N LEU A 29 11.03 32.21 18.87
CA LEU A 29 11.13 33.67 18.96
C LEU A 29 12.43 34.20 18.32
N ILE A 30 12.41 34.42 17.01
CA ILE A 30 13.45 35.21 16.33
C ILE A 30 13.22 36.70 16.64
N ARG A 31 14.02 37.28 17.54
CA ARG A 31 14.05 38.73 17.76
C ARG A 31 14.81 39.43 16.63
N VAL A 32 14.08 40.00 15.67
CA VAL A 32 14.60 41.07 14.82
C VAL A 32 14.24 42.40 15.46
N GLN A 33 15.24 43.15 15.92
CA GLN A 33 15.03 44.56 16.26
C GLN A 33 14.89 45.35 14.96
N ASN A 34 13.73 45.96 14.74
CA ASN A 34 13.64 47.18 13.94
C ASN A 34 12.45 48.03 14.40
N SER A 35 12.62 49.34 14.28
CA SER A 35 11.81 50.37 14.92
C SER A 35 10.62 50.85 14.08
N GLN A 36 9.60 51.35 14.78
CA GLN A 36 8.37 52.05 14.33
C GLN A 36 7.15 51.16 13.97
N PRO A 37 5.93 51.53 14.42
CA PRO A 37 4.76 50.66 14.39
C PRO A 37 3.93 50.81 13.12
N ALA A 38 4.10 49.91 12.15
CA ALA A 38 3.06 49.66 11.15
C ALA A 38 1.97 48.76 11.76
N PRO A 39 0.67 49.05 11.55
CA PRO A 39 -0.39 48.19 12.05
C PRO A 39 -0.29 46.80 11.40
N LEU A 40 -0.17 45.76 12.23
CA LEU A 40 -0.21 44.37 11.80
C LEU A 40 -1.59 44.06 11.22
N ILE A 41 -1.73 44.21 9.90
CA ILE A 41 -2.80 43.55 9.13
C ILE A 41 -2.50 42.05 9.19
N LEU A 42 -3.01 41.43 10.24
CA LEU A 42 -3.10 39.98 10.38
C LEU A 42 -3.99 39.47 9.25
N TYR A 43 -3.35 39.10 8.14
CA TYR A 43 -3.92 38.16 7.18
C TYR A 43 -4.07 36.81 7.89
N LYS A 44 -5.14 36.69 8.71
CA LYS A 44 -5.77 35.42 9.00
C LYS A 44 -6.25 34.88 7.65
N ILE A 45 -5.38 34.15 6.95
CA ILE A 45 -5.78 33.28 5.86
C ILE A 45 -6.83 32.35 6.46
N PRO A 46 -8.11 32.44 6.06
CA PRO A 46 -9.11 31.58 6.63
C PRO A 46 -8.86 30.19 6.04
N TYR A 47 -8.22 29.31 6.81
CA TYR A 47 -8.37 27.86 6.65
C TYR A 47 -9.79 27.48 7.05
N ILE A 48 -10.78 28.03 6.34
CA ILE A 48 -12.16 27.57 6.34
C ILE A 48 -12.13 26.29 5.52
N TRP A 49 -11.95 25.19 6.24
CA TRP A 49 -12.00 23.84 5.71
C TRP A 49 -13.39 23.59 5.09
N TYR A 50 -13.51 23.87 3.80
CA TYR A 50 -14.45 23.13 2.96
C TYR A 50 -13.93 21.69 2.88
N HIS A 51 -14.22 20.89 3.91
CA HIS A 51 -14.09 19.43 3.89
C HIS A 51 -15.12 18.87 2.89
N GLN A 52 -14.87 19.08 1.61
CA GLN A 52 -15.47 18.30 0.54
C GLN A 52 -14.84 16.90 0.62
N LYS A 53 -15.32 16.09 1.60
CA LYS A 53 -14.81 14.74 1.92
C LYS A 53 -14.45 14.01 0.63
N MET A 54 -13.15 13.94 0.33
CA MET A 54 -12.66 13.41 -0.94
C MET A 54 -13.10 11.96 -1.07
N LYS A 55 -13.99 11.68 -2.03
CA LYS A 55 -14.44 10.32 -2.35
C LYS A 55 -13.23 9.52 -2.82
N THR A 56 -12.63 8.78 -1.91
CA THR A 56 -11.36 8.09 -2.14
C THR A 56 -11.66 6.73 -2.75
N TRP A 57 -11.27 6.54 -4.02
CA TRP A 57 -11.46 5.25 -4.69
C TRP A 57 -10.50 4.20 -4.16
N VAL A 58 -11.03 3.04 -3.80
CA VAL A 58 -10.29 1.90 -3.27
C VAL A 58 -10.64 0.65 -4.06
N PHE A 59 -9.63 -0.02 -4.61
CA PHE A 59 -9.81 -1.28 -5.31
C PHE A 59 -10.25 -2.37 -4.35
N THR A 60 -11.17 -3.23 -4.76
CA THR A 60 -11.50 -4.48 -4.04
C THR A 60 -10.85 -5.70 -4.71
N SER A 61 -10.63 -5.64 -6.03
CA SER A 61 -9.90 -6.69 -6.76
C SER A 61 -8.39 -6.50 -6.67
N LYS A 62 -7.71 -7.39 -5.92
CA LYS A 62 -6.26 -7.51 -5.86
C LYS A 62 -5.60 -7.55 -7.25
N ALA A 63 -6.19 -8.32 -8.16
CA ALA A 63 -5.69 -8.48 -9.53
C ALA A 63 -5.76 -7.19 -10.34
N ALA A 64 -6.84 -6.39 -10.19
CA ALA A 64 -6.96 -5.09 -10.83
C ALA A 64 -5.93 -4.10 -10.26
N TYR A 65 -5.80 -4.02 -8.94
CA TYR A 65 -4.81 -3.17 -8.26
C TYR A 65 -3.37 -3.47 -8.73
N MET A 66 -2.96 -4.74 -8.72
CA MET A 66 -1.66 -5.19 -9.23
C MET A 66 -1.45 -4.83 -10.71
N GLN A 67 -2.49 -4.95 -11.55
CA GLN A 67 -2.42 -4.52 -12.96
C GLN A 67 -2.22 -2.99 -13.11
N ARG A 68 -2.86 -2.16 -12.28
CA ARG A 68 -2.73 -0.70 -12.36
C ARG A 68 -1.39 -0.19 -11.87
N ILE A 69 -0.84 -0.79 -10.80
CA ILE A 69 0.55 -0.56 -10.39
C ILE A 69 1.50 -0.87 -11.55
N GLN A 70 1.37 -2.07 -12.15
CA GLN A 70 2.23 -2.48 -13.27
C GLN A 70 2.15 -1.51 -14.47
N ASP A 71 0.97 -0.96 -14.78
CA ASP A 71 0.81 0.03 -15.85
C ASP A 71 1.44 1.39 -15.55
N TYR A 72 1.31 1.88 -14.32
CA TYR A 72 1.90 3.16 -13.94
C TYR A 72 3.43 3.09 -13.89
N VAL A 73 4.00 2.01 -13.35
CA VAL A 73 5.45 1.75 -13.39
C VAL A 73 5.95 1.60 -14.82
N ARG A 74 5.22 0.86 -15.67
CA ARG A 74 5.52 0.74 -17.12
C ARG A 74 5.50 2.08 -17.87
N THR A 75 4.77 3.07 -17.37
CA THR A 75 4.69 4.43 -17.96
C THR A 75 5.57 5.46 -17.25
N GLY A 76 6.54 5.02 -16.45
CA GLY A 76 7.57 5.88 -15.84
C GLY A 76 7.32 6.27 -14.38
N HIS A 77 6.17 5.93 -13.79
CA HIS A 77 5.88 6.17 -12.37
C HIS A 77 6.62 5.12 -11.51
N SER A 78 7.93 5.26 -11.46
CA SER A 78 8.89 4.27 -10.94
C SER A 78 9.30 4.56 -9.50
N VAL A 79 9.27 5.82 -9.06
CA VAL A 79 9.55 6.19 -7.68
C VAL A 79 8.30 5.99 -6.83
N PHE A 80 8.41 5.43 -5.63
CA PHE A 80 7.25 5.07 -4.81
C PHE A 80 7.52 5.06 -3.31
N ILE A 81 6.41 5.18 -2.57
CA ILE A 81 6.28 4.77 -1.17
C ILE A 81 4.99 3.95 -1.04
N GLN A 82 4.99 2.95 -0.16
CA GLN A 82 3.85 2.06 0.05
C GLN A 82 3.72 1.65 1.52
N GLY A 83 2.52 1.20 1.90
CA GLY A 83 2.30 0.69 3.25
C GLY A 83 0.92 0.07 3.44
N VAL A 84 0.57 -0.08 4.70
CA VAL A 84 -0.75 -0.52 5.18
C VAL A 84 -1.27 0.55 6.13
N ILE A 85 -2.57 0.83 6.08
CA ILE A 85 -3.23 1.80 6.96
C ILE A 85 -4.61 1.29 7.36
N ALA A 86 -5.05 1.63 8.58
CA ALA A 86 -6.41 1.35 9.02
C ALA A 86 -7.43 1.96 8.04
N THR A 87 -8.42 1.18 7.60
CA THR A 87 -9.43 1.56 6.58
C THR A 87 -10.18 2.83 6.96
N ALA A 88 -10.46 3.04 8.25
CA ALA A 88 -11.09 4.26 8.76
C ALA A 88 -10.25 5.55 8.54
N LYS A 89 -8.92 5.44 8.45
CA LYS A 89 -8.00 6.57 8.24
C LYS A 89 -7.75 6.88 6.76
N VAL A 90 -8.20 6.03 5.83
CA VAL A 90 -7.94 6.19 4.39
C VAL A 90 -8.36 7.54 3.82
N PRO A 91 -9.56 8.11 4.13
CA PRO A 91 -9.95 9.41 3.56
C PRO A 91 -9.03 10.57 3.99
N ALA A 92 -8.74 10.68 5.29
CA ALA A 92 -7.85 11.73 5.83
C ALA A 92 -6.39 11.55 5.35
N PHE A 93 -5.93 10.30 5.21
CA PHE A 93 -4.63 10.01 4.63
C PHE A 93 -4.57 10.37 3.13
N ALA A 94 -5.61 10.06 2.35
CA ALA A 94 -5.67 10.43 0.95
C ALA A 94 -5.68 11.94 0.74
N GLU A 95 -6.38 12.69 1.59
CA GLU A 95 -6.36 14.17 1.63
C GLU A 95 -4.93 14.68 1.93
N LYS A 96 -4.29 14.18 3.00
CA LYS A 96 -2.88 14.52 3.33
C LYS A 96 -1.93 14.26 2.16
N MET A 97 -1.94 13.05 1.59
CA MET A 97 -1.02 12.67 0.51
C MET A 97 -1.28 13.43 -0.80
N THR A 98 -2.52 13.86 -1.05
CA THR A 98 -2.87 14.69 -2.22
C THR A 98 -2.48 16.16 -2.03
N GLY A 99 -2.43 16.64 -0.78
CA GLY A 99 -1.91 17.98 -0.46
C GLY A 99 -0.39 18.09 -0.48
N LEU A 100 0.33 17.03 -0.08
CA LEU A 100 1.80 17.03 0.01
C LEU A 100 2.53 16.66 -1.29
N HIS A 101 1.87 15.96 -2.21
CA HIS A 101 2.50 15.42 -3.41
C HIS A 101 1.66 15.75 -4.65
N PRO A 102 2.26 15.78 -5.87
CA PRO A 102 1.56 16.14 -7.09
C PRO A 102 0.64 15.02 -7.60
N VAL A 103 -0.31 14.57 -6.77
CA VAL A 103 -1.26 13.49 -7.08
C VAL A 103 -2.36 14.03 -7.99
N PHE A 104 -2.47 13.45 -9.18
CA PHE A 104 -3.50 13.83 -10.13
C PHE A 104 -4.67 12.84 -10.10
N ASP A 105 -5.87 13.37 -10.22
CA ASP A 105 -7.11 12.65 -10.54
C ASP A 105 -7.20 12.40 -12.06
N ASN A 106 -7.10 13.47 -12.84
CA ASN A 106 -7.34 13.49 -14.26
C ASN A 106 -6.07 13.10 -15.06
N LYS A 107 -6.24 12.27 -16.10
CA LYS A 107 -5.14 11.87 -16.99
C LYS A 107 -4.62 13.02 -17.85
N LEU A 108 -5.48 13.94 -18.29
CA LEU A 108 -5.11 15.08 -19.12
C LEU A 108 -4.28 16.11 -18.34
N LYS A 109 -4.62 16.36 -17.07
CA LYS A 109 -3.81 17.22 -16.18
C LYS A 109 -2.41 16.62 -15.99
N ALA A 110 -2.33 15.33 -15.64
CA ALA A 110 -1.05 14.62 -15.49
C ALA A 110 -0.26 14.44 -16.80
N PHE A 111 -0.91 14.51 -17.97
CA PHE A 111 -0.20 14.55 -19.24
C PHE A 111 0.44 15.93 -19.45
N ARG A 112 -0.35 17.01 -19.33
CA ARG A 112 0.13 18.40 -19.47
C ARG A 112 1.23 18.77 -18.47
N ALA A 113 1.17 18.25 -17.25
CA ALA A 113 2.23 18.41 -16.26
C ALA A 113 3.55 17.76 -16.72
N ARG A 114 3.51 16.51 -17.21
CA ARG A 114 4.71 15.83 -17.75
C ARG A 114 5.28 16.48 -19.01
N GLU A 115 4.44 17.01 -19.89
CA GLU A 115 4.88 17.80 -21.06
C GLU A 115 5.69 19.05 -20.63
N LYS A 116 5.33 19.67 -19.49
CA LYS A 116 6.09 20.76 -18.86
C LYS A 116 7.32 20.29 -18.07
N GLY A 117 7.57 18.98 -18.00
CA GLY A 117 8.61 18.39 -17.17
C GLY A 117 8.29 18.31 -15.68
N GLU A 118 7.05 18.56 -15.26
CA GLU A 118 6.63 18.49 -13.85
C GLU A 118 6.46 17.03 -13.38
N ALA A 119 6.71 16.77 -12.09
CA ALA A 119 6.48 15.46 -11.49
C ALA A 119 4.97 15.15 -11.39
N THR A 120 4.59 13.87 -11.56
CA THR A 120 3.17 13.47 -11.46
C THR A 120 2.97 12.20 -10.65
N GLY A 121 2.09 12.28 -9.65
CA GLY A 121 1.76 11.22 -8.72
C GLY A 121 0.44 10.51 -8.99
N ARG A 122 0.36 9.26 -8.55
CA ARG A 122 -0.83 8.42 -8.51
C ARG A 122 -0.88 7.67 -7.18
N LEU A 123 -1.82 8.07 -6.34
CA LEU A 123 -2.16 7.39 -5.10
C LEU A 123 -3.22 6.32 -5.40
N MET A 124 -3.02 5.10 -4.91
CA MET A 124 -3.95 3.99 -5.08
C MET A 124 -4.05 3.17 -3.79
N PHE A 125 -5.25 2.67 -3.52
CA PHE A 125 -5.56 1.85 -2.35
C PHE A 125 -6.16 0.51 -2.77
N TRP A 126 -5.86 -0.56 -2.04
CA TRP A 126 -6.55 -1.85 -2.16
C TRP A 126 -7.02 -2.35 -0.79
N LEU A 127 -8.30 -2.72 -0.75
CA LEU A 127 -8.96 -3.28 0.41
C LEU A 127 -9.21 -4.78 0.15
N PRO A 128 -8.59 -5.71 0.91
CA PRO A 128 -8.66 -7.14 0.60
C PRO A 128 -10.06 -7.75 0.71
N GLN A 129 -10.87 -7.28 1.66
CA GLN A 129 -12.30 -7.58 1.82
C GLN A 129 -13.01 -6.31 2.29
N LEU A 130 -14.30 -6.11 1.95
CA LEU A 130 -15.03 -4.87 2.27
C LEU A 130 -15.04 -4.49 3.76
N GLU A 131 -14.96 -5.48 4.65
CA GLU A 131 -14.94 -5.31 6.11
C GLU A 131 -13.52 -5.34 6.70
N SER A 132 -12.48 -5.38 5.85
CA SER A 132 -11.10 -5.45 6.31
C SER A 132 -10.70 -4.17 7.04
N GLU A 133 -10.18 -4.32 8.25
CA GLU A 133 -9.70 -3.20 9.08
C GLU A 133 -8.53 -2.46 8.45
N ASN A 134 -7.82 -3.07 7.50
CA ASN A 134 -6.59 -2.57 6.91
C ASN A 134 -6.65 -2.50 5.38
N ALA A 135 -6.32 -1.34 4.84
CA ALA A 135 -6.12 -1.11 3.41
C ALA A 135 -4.62 -1.04 3.08
N HIS A 136 -4.21 -1.72 2.02
CA HIS A 136 -2.91 -1.48 1.39
C HIS A 136 -2.96 -0.19 0.59
N TRP A 137 -1.85 0.55 0.56
CA TRP A 137 -1.76 1.78 -0.22
C TRP A 137 -0.39 1.91 -0.90
N ILE A 138 -0.36 2.61 -2.03
CA ILE A 138 0.87 2.97 -2.74
C ILE A 138 0.72 4.36 -3.37
N LEU A 139 1.74 5.18 -3.22
CA LEU A 139 1.94 6.39 -4.00
C LEU A 139 3.05 6.12 -5.03
N LEU A 140 2.70 6.19 -6.31
CA LEU A 140 3.65 6.11 -7.42
C LEU A 140 3.89 7.51 -7.99
N ILE A 141 5.14 7.91 -8.15
CA ILE A 141 5.58 9.18 -8.71
C ILE A 141 6.33 8.92 -10.02
N HIS A 142 5.90 9.60 -11.09
CA HIS A 142 6.76 9.89 -12.22
C HIS A 142 7.60 11.12 -11.83
N PRO A 143 8.94 11.01 -11.75
CA PRO A 143 9.79 12.15 -11.40
C PRO A 143 9.63 13.27 -12.42
N ALA A 144 9.92 14.50 -11.99
CA ALA A 144 10.07 15.62 -12.90
C ALA A 144 11.27 15.38 -13.84
N ARG A 145 11.31 16.09 -14.96
CA ARG A 145 12.49 16.11 -15.82
C ARG A 145 13.59 16.93 -15.15
N ASP A 146 14.82 16.48 -15.26
CA ASP A 146 15.99 17.27 -14.86
C ASP A 146 16.02 18.59 -15.64
N ASP A 147 15.87 19.70 -14.92
CA ASP A 147 15.93 21.07 -15.41
C ASP A 147 17.15 21.74 -14.76
N PRO A 148 18.30 21.85 -15.47
CA PRO A 148 19.51 22.47 -14.92
C PRO A 148 19.32 23.91 -14.43
N ALA A 149 18.33 24.63 -14.97
CA ALA A 149 17.99 25.98 -14.51
C ALA A 149 17.12 25.98 -13.25
N ASN A 150 16.45 24.87 -12.92
CA ASN A 150 15.59 24.74 -11.74
C ASN A 150 15.76 23.36 -11.06
N PRO A 151 16.94 23.02 -10.52
CA PRO A 151 17.23 21.70 -9.95
C PRO A 151 16.32 21.33 -8.75
N GLN A 152 15.65 22.31 -8.14
CA GLN A 152 14.69 22.07 -7.07
C GLN A 152 13.39 21.40 -7.56
N LYS A 153 13.00 21.52 -8.84
CA LYS A 153 11.79 20.87 -9.40
C LYS A 153 11.88 19.33 -9.41
N ALA A 154 13.11 18.79 -9.50
CA ALA A 154 13.36 17.35 -9.52
C ALA A 154 13.39 16.71 -8.13
N LYS A 155 13.52 17.50 -7.06
CA LYS A 155 13.66 16.98 -5.70
C LYS A 155 12.29 16.64 -5.11
N LEU A 156 12.12 15.36 -4.82
CA LEU A 156 11.06 14.88 -3.95
C LEU A 156 11.36 15.27 -2.49
N ASP A 157 10.34 15.24 -1.64
CA ASP A 157 10.49 15.51 -0.21
C ASP A 157 11.53 14.56 0.43
N PRO A 158 12.63 15.07 1.01
CA PRO A 158 13.70 14.24 1.57
C PRO A 158 13.33 13.59 2.91
N SER A 159 12.21 13.97 3.54
CA SER A 159 11.72 13.33 4.77
C SER A 159 11.08 11.96 4.50
N GLU A 160 10.63 11.73 3.26
CA GLU A 160 9.99 10.48 2.84
C GLU A 160 11.01 9.46 2.33
N LYS A 161 10.80 8.18 2.68
CA LYS A 161 11.70 7.07 2.33
C LYS A 161 11.39 6.52 0.93
N TRP A 162 11.59 7.37 -0.08
CA TRP A 162 11.38 7.03 -1.48
C TRP A 162 12.21 5.83 -1.93
N LYS A 163 11.56 4.95 -2.71
CA LYS A 163 12.16 3.79 -3.37
C LYS A 163 11.95 3.89 -4.87
N ASN A 164 12.80 3.27 -5.69
CA ASN A 164 12.66 3.24 -7.14
C ASN A 164 12.51 1.80 -7.64
N ALA A 165 11.33 1.47 -8.18
CA ALA A 165 11.00 0.16 -8.71
C ALA A 165 11.93 -0.31 -9.84
N ALA A 166 12.66 0.60 -10.49
CA ALA A 166 13.68 0.29 -11.49
C ALA A 166 14.98 -0.29 -10.90
N PHE A 167 15.26 -0.06 -9.62
CA PHE A 167 16.43 -0.61 -8.94
C PHE A 167 16.16 -2.04 -8.46
N ARG A 168 17.22 -2.86 -8.45
CA ARG A 168 17.14 -4.32 -8.22
C ARG A 168 16.57 -4.67 -6.85
N ASP A 169 16.92 -3.87 -5.84
CA ASP A 169 16.70 -4.17 -4.42
C ASP A 169 15.48 -3.41 -3.85
N GLU A 170 14.89 -2.52 -4.64
CA GLU A 170 13.79 -1.61 -4.25
C GLU A 170 12.48 -1.96 -4.95
N LYS A 171 12.02 -3.19 -4.77
CA LYS A 171 10.83 -3.70 -5.47
C LYS A 171 9.53 -3.26 -4.80
N ILE A 172 8.50 -3.09 -5.62
CA ILE A 172 7.13 -2.97 -5.14
C ILE A 172 6.64 -4.36 -4.73
N GLU A 173 6.23 -4.52 -3.48
CA GLU A 173 5.80 -5.80 -2.91
C GLU A 173 4.32 -5.76 -2.52
N LEU A 174 3.60 -6.86 -2.76
CA LEU A 174 2.23 -7.03 -2.31
C LEU A 174 1.96 -8.50 -1.94
N THR A 175 1.74 -8.79 -0.66
CA THR A 175 1.24 -10.10 -0.17
C THR A 175 2.04 -11.31 -0.70
N GLY A 176 3.37 -11.26 -0.60
CA GLY A 176 4.27 -12.31 -1.09
C GLY A 176 4.57 -12.27 -2.59
N TYR A 177 4.04 -11.31 -3.33
CA TYR A 177 4.44 -11.01 -4.71
C TYR A 177 5.36 -9.79 -4.76
N GLU A 178 6.28 -9.77 -5.73
CA GLU A 178 7.13 -8.63 -6.08
C GLU A 178 6.93 -8.26 -7.56
N LEU A 179 6.93 -6.97 -7.88
CA LEU A 179 6.97 -6.47 -9.24
C LEU A 179 8.42 -6.47 -9.73
N VAL A 180 8.68 -7.10 -10.87
CA VAL A 180 10.02 -7.20 -11.45
C VAL A 180 10.03 -6.89 -12.95
N ARG A 181 11.20 -6.45 -13.42
CA ARG A 181 11.49 -6.26 -14.85
C ARG A 181 12.13 -7.53 -15.41
N GLN A 182 11.46 -8.22 -16.33
CA GLN A 182 11.97 -9.43 -16.98
C GLN A 182 12.34 -9.16 -18.43
N THR A 183 13.62 -9.36 -18.78
CA THR A 183 14.04 -9.63 -20.16
C THR A 183 13.47 -10.97 -20.60
N LYS A 184 12.92 -11.03 -21.82
CA LYS A 184 12.64 -12.30 -22.50
C LYS A 184 13.52 -12.36 -23.72
N GLU A 185 13.99 -13.54 -24.04
CA GLU A 185 14.86 -13.85 -25.19
C GLU A 185 14.35 -13.23 -26.51
N ASN A 186 13.04 -13.34 -26.76
CA ASN A 186 12.39 -12.80 -27.96
C ASN A 186 11.67 -11.45 -27.74
N ALA A 187 12.02 -10.66 -26.72
CA ALA A 187 11.41 -9.35 -26.47
C ALA A 187 12.42 -8.20 -26.59
N PRO A 188 12.20 -7.21 -27.47
CA PRO A 188 13.15 -6.11 -27.70
C PRO A 188 13.28 -5.15 -26.51
N LYS A 189 12.35 -5.22 -25.54
CA LYS A 189 12.40 -4.42 -24.30
C LYS A 189 11.99 -5.30 -23.11
N PRO A 190 12.65 -5.15 -21.94
CA PRO A 190 12.25 -5.87 -20.73
C PRO A 190 10.83 -5.47 -20.29
N VAL A 191 10.03 -6.46 -19.86
CA VAL A 191 8.62 -6.29 -19.52
C VAL A 191 8.42 -6.36 -18.00
N TRP A 192 7.63 -5.43 -17.46
CA TRP A 192 7.19 -5.46 -16.06
C TRP A 192 6.18 -6.59 -15.82
N THR A 193 6.42 -7.40 -14.80
CA THR A 193 5.49 -8.47 -14.41
C THR A 193 5.61 -8.79 -12.92
N TRP A 194 4.53 -9.29 -12.33
CA TRP A 194 4.55 -9.78 -10.97
C TRP A 194 5.05 -11.23 -10.92
N ARG A 195 5.80 -11.55 -9.88
CA ARG A 195 6.21 -12.91 -9.49
C ARG A 195 6.10 -13.08 -7.97
N TYR A 196 6.17 -14.30 -7.46
CA TYR A 196 6.41 -14.52 -6.03
C TYR A 196 7.79 -14.02 -5.63
N ARG A 197 7.90 -13.43 -4.44
CA ARG A 197 9.18 -13.19 -3.75
C ARG A 197 9.92 -14.52 -3.56
N ALA A 198 11.25 -14.48 -3.45
CA ALA A 198 12.07 -15.68 -3.40
C ALA A 198 11.72 -16.57 -2.19
N ASP A 199 11.66 -15.96 -1.00
CA ASP A 199 11.20 -16.61 0.23
C ASP A 199 9.83 -17.28 0.06
N ARG A 200 8.84 -16.56 -0.48
CA ARG A 200 7.49 -17.09 -0.68
C ARG A 200 7.43 -18.22 -1.70
N TYR A 201 8.32 -18.22 -2.69
CA TYR A 201 8.43 -19.32 -3.65
C TYR A 201 9.02 -20.56 -2.99
N ASP A 202 10.06 -20.39 -2.19
CA ASP A 202 10.74 -21.48 -1.48
C ASP A 202 9.86 -22.06 -0.37
N ASP A 203 9.12 -21.24 0.39
CA ASP A 203 8.07 -21.69 1.33
C ASP A 203 7.06 -22.63 0.65
N LEU A 204 6.57 -22.24 -0.53
CA LEU A 204 5.57 -23.03 -1.29
C LEU A 204 6.18 -24.32 -1.83
N ARG A 205 7.43 -24.27 -2.29
CA ARG A 205 8.19 -25.44 -2.75
C ARG A 205 8.40 -26.44 -1.62
N ASP A 206 8.86 -25.98 -0.47
CA ASP A 206 9.27 -26.83 0.63
C ASP A 206 8.06 -27.39 1.39
N ALA A 207 6.99 -26.61 1.57
CA ALA A 207 5.71 -27.10 2.09
C ALA A 207 5.12 -28.21 1.19
N LEU A 208 5.12 -28.01 -0.13
CA LEU A 208 4.66 -28.99 -1.11
C LEU A 208 5.49 -30.29 -1.06
N VAL A 209 6.82 -30.18 -1.13
CA VAL A 209 7.74 -31.33 -1.10
C VAL A 209 7.63 -32.09 0.22
N LEU A 210 7.55 -31.38 1.35
CA LEU A 210 7.37 -31.99 2.67
C LEU A 210 6.02 -32.71 2.78
N ALA A 211 4.94 -32.13 2.27
CA ALA A 211 3.61 -32.75 2.28
C ALA A 211 3.57 -34.04 1.45
N ILE A 212 4.20 -34.05 0.26
CA ILE A 212 4.32 -35.26 -0.58
C ILE A 212 5.10 -36.36 0.15
N ARG A 213 6.27 -36.02 0.70
CA ARG A 213 7.16 -36.95 1.43
C ARG A 213 6.55 -37.52 2.70
N SER A 214 5.83 -36.68 3.47
CA SER A 214 5.18 -37.06 4.73
C SER A 214 3.86 -37.81 4.54
N LYS A 215 3.48 -38.13 3.30
CA LYS A 215 2.17 -38.65 2.91
C LYS A 215 0.95 -37.86 3.43
N ARG A 216 1.07 -36.52 3.56
CA ARG A 216 0.01 -35.63 4.07
C ARG A 216 -0.87 -35.09 2.94
N ASP A 217 -1.85 -35.89 2.51
CA ASP A 217 -2.70 -35.58 1.34
C ASP A 217 -3.49 -34.27 1.46
N GLN A 218 -3.96 -33.91 2.66
CA GLN A 218 -4.65 -32.64 2.90
C GLN A 218 -3.73 -31.42 2.67
N ASP A 219 -2.45 -31.52 3.07
CA ASP A 219 -1.47 -30.45 2.87
C ASP A 219 -0.98 -30.39 1.42
N VAL A 220 -0.91 -31.53 0.72
CA VAL A 220 -0.72 -31.56 -0.75
C VAL A 220 -1.87 -30.82 -1.41
N LYS A 221 -3.13 -31.15 -1.10
CA LYS A 221 -4.31 -30.48 -1.66
C LYS A 221 -4.28 -28.96 -1.43
N ARG A 222 -4.04 -28.51 -0.19
CA ARG A 222 -3.92 -27.08 0.15
C ARG A 222 -2.79 -26.37 -0.60
N SER A 223 -1.67 -27.07 -0.82
CA SER A 223 -0.54 -26.55 -1.61
C SER A 223 -0.92 -26.40 -3.09
N LEU A 224 -1.59 -27.40 -3.67
CA LEU A 224 -2.11 -27.35 -5.04
C LEU A 224 -3.15 -26.23 -5.21
N GLU A 225 -4.10 -26.08 -4.28
CA GLU A 225 -5.07 -24.96 -4.28
C GLU A 225 -4.36 -23.60 -4.30
N THR A 226 -3.29 -23.45 -3.52
CA THR A 226 -2.49 -22.22 -3.48
C THR A 226 -1.73 -21.98 -4.78
N ILE A 227 -1.14 -23.03 -5.37
CA ILE A 227 -0.35 -22.95 -6.61
C ILE A 227 -1.26 -22.69 -7.82
N TRP A 228 -2.44 -23.31 -7.90
CA TRP A 228 -3.41 -23.04 -8.96
C TRP A 228 -4.16 -21.72 -8.76
N GLY A 229 -4.29 -21.24 -7.52
CA GLY A 229 -4.72 -19.89 -7.18
C GLY A 229 -3.70 -18.78 -7.48
N THR A 230 -2.52 -19.11 -8.05
CA THR A 230 -1.51 -18.12 -8.47
C THR A 230 -2.11 -17.09 -9.44
N MET A 231 -1.85 -15.80 -9.19
CA MET A 231 -2.24 -14.73 -10.12
C MET A 231 -1.55 -14.94 -11.48
N GLY A 232 -2.32 -14.98 -12.57
CA GLY A 232 -1.83 -15.33 -13.92
C GLY A 232 -0.94 -14.29 -14.63
N PHE A 233 -0.12 -13.53 -13.90
CA PHE A 233 0.95 -12.71 -14.48
C PHE A 233 2.07 -13.60 -15.04
N ALA A 234 2.86 -13.11 -15.98
CA ALA A 234 3.85 -13.93 -16.68
C ALA A 234 4.93 -14.50 -15.74
N GLY A 235 5.42 -13.70 -14.78
CA GLY A 235 6.45 -14.13 -13.83
C GLY A 235 5.96 -15.20 -12.87
N SER A 236 4.88 -14.92 -12.14
CA SER A 236 4.26 -15.87 -11.19
C SER A 236 3.73 -17.13 -11.88
N ARG A 237 3.20 -17.02 -13.10
CA ARG A 237 2.80 -18.19 -13.92
C ARG A 237 3.99 -19.09 -14.27
N GLY A 238 5.17 -18.52 -14.53
CA GLY A 238 6.40 -19.28 -14.75
C GLY A 238 6.81 -20.08 -13.51
N GLN A 239 6.77 -19.44 -12.34
CA GLN A 239 7.01 -20.09 -11.05
C GLN A 239 5.98 -21.19 -10.73
N ALA A 240 4.69 -20.94 -10.97
CA ALA A 240 3.64 -21.93 -10.74
C ALA A 240 3.83 -23.19 -11.59
N LYS A 241 4.19 -23.04 -12.89
CA LYS A 241 4.59 -24.17 -13.75
C LYS A 241 5.81 -24.93 -13.23
N ALA A 242 6.79 -24.24 -12.65
CA ALA A 242 7.94 -24.89 -12.05
C ALA A 242 7.55 -25.72 -10.80
N LEU A 243 6.64 -25.20 -9.97
CA LEU A 243 6.06 -25.95 -8.83
C LEU A 243 5.20 -27.13 -9.29
N GLU A 244 4.41 -26.99 -10.37
CA GLU A 244 3.68 -28.10 -11.01
C GLU A 244 4.63 -29.21 -11.48
N LYS A 245 5.79 -28.85 -12.05
CA LYS A 245 6.81 -29.84 -12.44
C LYS A 245 7.39 -30.55 -11.20
N ILE A 246 7.76 -29.80 -10.17
CA ILE A 246 8.29 -30.35 -8.90
C ILE A 246 7.29 -31.29 -8.24
N PHE A 247 6.00 -30.94 -8.24
CA PHE A 247 4.91 -31.80 -7.75
C PHE A 247 4.89 -33.16 -8.49
N LYS A 248 4.86 -33.14 -9.83
CA LYS A 248 4.80 -34.37 -10.65
C LYS A 248 6.05 -35.23 -10.47
N ASP A 249 7.22 -34.62 -10.46
CA ASP A 249 8.51 -35.31 -10.30
C ASP A 249 8.66 -35.96 -8.92
N GLU A 250 8.34 -35.23 -7.84
CA GLU A 250 8.46 -35.76 -6.47
C GLU A 250 7.34 -36.76 -6.14
N TRP A 251 6.12 -36.58 -6.68
CA TRP A 251 5.05 -37.58 -6.56
C TRP A 251 5.48 -38.92 -7.19
N LYS A 252 5.93 -38.90 -8.44
CA LYS A 252 6.43 -40.10 -9.14
C LYS A 252 7.58 -40.78 -8.38
N ARG A 253 8.46 -40.00 -7.73
CA ARG A 253 9.60 -40.50 -6.96
C ARG A 253 9.21 -41.11 -5.60
N ARG A 254 8.25 -40.52 -4.89
CA ARG A 254 7.94 -40.87 -3.48
C ARG A 254 6.69 -41.71 -3.31
N ARG A 255 5.83 -41.75 -4.33
CA ARG A 255 4.54 -42.44 -4.34
C ARG A 255 4.34 -43.22 -5.66
N PRO A 256 5.28 -44.11 -6.05
CA PRO A 256 5.11 -44.91 -7.25
C PRO A 256 3.85 -45.78 -7.14
N GLY A 257 3.04 -45.80 -8.19
CA GLY A 257 1.76 -46.52 -8.23
C GLY A 257 0.55 -45.77 -7.62
N GLU A 258 0.75 -44.71 -6.84
CA GLU A 258 -0.37 -43.88 -6.34
C GLU A 258 -0.85 -42.92 -7.45
N ILE A 259 -2.17 -42.84 -7.64
CA ILE A 259 -2.80 -41.95 -8.63
C ILE A 259 -2.46 -40.49 -8.30
N LEU A 260 -1.98 -39.75 -9.30
CA LEU A 260 -1.68 -38.33 -9.15
C LEU A 260 -2.97 -37.54 -8.82
N PRO A 261 -3.00 -36.69 -7.77
CA PRO A 261 -4.13 -35.83 -7.48
C PRO A 261 -4.56 -35.01 -8.69
N GLN A 262 -5.88 -34.95 -8.93
CA GLN A 262 -6.43 -34.16 -10.03
C GLN A 262 -6.15 -32.66 -9.83
N THR A 263 -5.58 -32.03 -10.84
CA THR A 263 -5.26 -30.60 -10.86
C THR A 263 -6.04 -29.88 -11.96
N PRO A 264 -6.54 -28.65 -11.76
CA PRO A 264 -7.20 -27.89 -12.81
C PRO A 264 -6.33 -27.67 -14.06
N ALA A 265 -6.97 -27.41 -15.20
CA ALA A 265 -6.33 -27.32 -16.52
C ALA A 265 -5.38 -26.10 -16.67
N GLY A 266 -4.16 -26.25 -16.13
CA GLY A 266 -3.04 -25.33 -16.24
C GLY A 266 -3.25 -23.97 -15.58
N HIS A 267 -2.17 -23.17 -15.57
CA HIS A 267 -2.23 -21.79 -15.09
C HIS A 267 -2.70 -20.86 -16.22
N GLY A 268 -3.90 -20.29 -16.07
CA GLY A 268 -4.45 -19.32 -17.02
C GLY A 268 -3.67 -17.99 -17.06
N TYR A 269 -3.75 -17.27 -18.18
CA TYR A 269 -3.28 -15.88 -18.23
C TYR A 269 -4.27 -14.94 -17.55
N LEU A 270 -3.79 -14.01 -16.73
CA LEU A 270 -4.61 -12.97 -16.15
C LEU A 270 -5.03 -11.97 -17.24
N ARG A 271 -6.28 -12.09 -17.71
CA ARG A 271 -6.91 -11.11 -18.62
C ARG A 271 -7.01 -9.74 -17.94
N ARG A 272 -7.17 -8.69 -18.75
CA ARG A 272 -7.40 -7.32 -18.23
C ARG A 272 -8.64 -7.32 -17.33
N LYS A 273 -8.49 -6.84 -16.10
CA LYS A 273 -9.61 -6.62 -15.18
C LYS A 273 -10.07 -5.17 -15.28
N ALA A 274 -11.38 -4.97 -15.16
CA ALA A 274 -11.96 -3.65 -14.95
C ALA A 274 -11.53 -3.08 -13.59
N ASP A 275 -11.65 -1.77 -13.41
CA ASP A 275 -11.39 -1.13 -12.13
C ASP A 275 -12.61 -1.34 -11.24
N ILE A 276 -12.56 -2.41 -10.44
CA ILE A 276 -13.59 -2.80 -9.48
C ILE A 276 -13.13 -2.36 -8.10
N GLY A 277 -13.98 -1.56 -7.44
CA GLY A 277 -13.67 -0.89 -6.20
C GLY A 277 -14.88 -0.16 -5.61
N VAL A 278 -14.65 0.54 -4.51
CA VAL A 278 -15.63 1.34 -3.77
C VAL A 278 -15.06 2.72 -3.45
N PHE A 279 -15.93 3.71 -3.26
CA PHE A 279 -15.52 5.02 -2.74
C PHE A 279 -15.64 5.04 -1.21
N LEU A 280 -14.51 5.13 -0.51
CA LEU A 280 -14.50 5.48 0.92
C LEU A 280 -14.78 6.98 1.08
N GLY A 281 -15.44 7.34 2.19
CA GLY A 281 -16.04 8.67 2.38
C GLY A 281 -17.53 8.78 1.99
N GLY A 282 -18.14 7.71 1.45
CA GLY A 282 -19.58 7.62 1.19
C GLY A 282 -20.31 6.47 1.92
N LEU A 283 -19.59 5.66 2.71
CA LEU A 283 -20.10 4.44 3.34
C LEU A 283 -20.82 4.63 4.69
N GLU A 284 -20.84 5.85 5.23
CA GLU A 284 -21.49 6.21 6.51
C GLU A 284 -23.02 5.95 6.52
N LYS A 285 -23.66 5.65 5.37
CA LYS A 285 -25.13 5.49 5.24
C LYS A 285 -25.65 4.07 4.96
N LYS A 286 -24.82 3.01 5.01
CA LYS A 286 -25.31 1.62 4.80
C LYS A 286 -25.17 0.64 5.97
N VAL A 287 -24.55 1.04 7.08
CA VAL A 287 -24.45 0.20 8.29
C VAL A 287 -25.58 0.49 9.30
N SER A 288 -26.26 1.64 9.19
CA SER A 288 -27.35 2.07 10.09
C SER A 288 -28.76 1.68 9.57
N ALA A 289 -28.89 0.53 8.89
CA ALA A 289 -30.16 0.08 8.31
C ALA A 289 -30.37 -1.45 8.44
N THR A 290 -30.07 -2.01 9.61
CA THR A 290 -30.60 -3.30 10.04
C THR A 290 -31.55 -3.06 11.21
N PRO A 291 -32.86 -3.35 11.07
CA PRO A 291 -33.82 -3.21 12.18
C PRO A 291 -33.39 -4.08 13.37
N GLY A 292 -33.42 -3.51 14.57
CA GLY A 292 -32.83 -4.12 15.75
C GLY A 292 -33.41 -5.48 16.10
N ARG A 293 -32.58 -6.53 16.02
CA ARG A 293 -32.90 -7.85 16.59
C ARG A 293 -32.82 -7.72 18.12
N LYS A 294 -33.97 -7.55 18.78
CA LYS A 294 -34.05 -7.46 20.24
C LYS A 294 -33.37 -8.67 20.89
N LEU A 295 -32.27 -8.43 21.60
CA LEU A 295 -31.68 -9.39 22.54
C LEU A 295 -32.65 -9.54 23.71
N ILE A 296 -33.48 -10.58 23.67
CA ILE A 296 -34.29 -10.99 24.82
C ILE A 296 -33.33 -11.62 25.83
N SER A 297 -32.87 -10.82 26.79
CA SER A 297 -32.15 -11.31 27.96
C SER A 297 -33.09 -12.23 28.77
N ARG A 298 -32.95 -13.55 28.63
CA ARG A 298 -33.61 -14.49 29.52
C ARG A 298 -33.00 -14.33 30.91
N LYS A 299 -33.71 -13.65 31.81
CA LYS A 299 -33.43 -13.67 33.26
C LYS A 299 -33.49 -15.13 33.72
N ILE A 300 -32.34 -15.72 34.02
CA ILE A 300 -32.28 -16.99 34.76
C ILE A 300 -32.77 -16.67 36.17
N LYS A 301 -33.93 -17.21 36.55
CA LYS A 301 -34.39 -17.17 37.94
C LYS A 301 -33.62 -18.24 38.73
N PRO A 302 -33.24 -17.99 40.00
CA PRO A 302 -32.64 -19.04 40.83
C PRO A 302 -33.64 -20.17 41.07
N VAL A 303 -33.16 -21.40 41.03
CA VAL A 303 -33.93 -22.59 41.40
C VAL A 303 -34.24 -22.52 42.89
N LYS A 304 -35.51 -22.54 43.26
CA LYS A 304 -35.93 -22.91 44.61
C LYS A 304 -36.25 -24.39 44.61
N GLU A 305 -35.60 -25.14 45.49
CA GLU A 305 -36.04 -26.48 45.86
C GLU A 305 -37.44 -26.40 46.46
N ILE A 306 -38.35 -27.24 45.97
CA ILE A 306 -39.64 -27.51 46.63
C ILE A 306 -39.83 -29.02 46.58
N ASN A 307 -39.84 -29.62 47.77
CA ASN A 307 -40.12 -31.04 47.97
C ASN A 307 -41.52 -31.39 47.46
N LEU A 308 -41.65 -32.57 46.84
CA LEU A 308 -42.94 -33.23 46.62
C LEU A 308 -42.94 -34.59 47.32
N PRO A 309 -44.09 -35.02 47.87
CA PRO A 309 -44.14 -36.10 48.84
C PRO A 309 -44.05 -37.50 48.20
N LEU A 310 -43.55 -38.45 48.99
CA LEU A 310 -43.73 -39.88 48.74
C LEU A 310 -45.22 -40.24 48.79
N THR A 311 -45.72 -40.89 47.76
CA THR A 311 -46.99 -41.64 47.80
C THR A 311 -46.69 -43.10 47.51
N ASN A 312 -47.01 -43.96 48.47
CA ASN A 312 -46.87 -45.41 48.36
C ASN A 312 -47.81 -45.96 47.27
N HIS A 313 -47.32 -46.90 46.46
CA HIS A 313 -47.81 -48.29 46.45
C HIS A 313 -46.87 -49.20 45.65
#